data_AF-A0A9E1HX46-F1
#
_entry.id   AF-A0A9E1HX46-F1
#
_cell.length_a   1.000
_cell.length_b   1.000
_cell.length_c   1.000
_cell.angle_alpha   90.00
_cell.angle_beta   90.00
_cell.angle_gamma   90.00
#
_symmetry.space_group_name_H-M   'P 1'
#
loop_
_entity.id
_entity.type
_entity.pdbx_description
1 polymer ?
#
loop_
_entity_poly.entity_id
_entity_poly.type
_entity_poly.pdbx_seq_one_letter_code
_entity_poly.pdbx_strand_id
1 'polypeptide(L)'
;MSKRKLLYGYQIQNGELTVVKAEASVVARVASLYLEGLSYQKLADLLNQEHIPFSKEVPVWDKHKVKRLLENPRYTGQNGYPGILDTETFQCVQSRIQEKTAKQTPKAERQILKLADRLHCASCGSTLYRMGGKNHRKDTLYLKCAHCGITITIQDEILLEEVIHQMEEWDRPEQTSYQPSGEVIRLTNAINRGLEHPDDPQEVISLILQGVAARYACCPDTQEHTNRPLDVCWDHIRLAVSHINISEENTVKVTFQQEHRERTEHGTDSTEAGTDHTGNEKC
;
A
#
# COMPACT_ATOMS: atom_id res chain seq x y z
N MET A 1 15.55 31.95 -6.52
CA MET A 1 16.15 31.99 -5.15
C MET A 1 17.52 31.36 -5.20
N SER A 2 18.57 32.13 -4.89
CA SER A 2 19.95 31.63 -4.87
C SER A 2 20.18 30.79 -3.62
N LYS A 3 20.62 29.54 -3.78
CA LYS A 3 20.99 28.67 -2.64
C LYS A 3 22.44 28.96 -2.26
N ARG A 4 22.72 29.10 -0.95
CA ARG A 4 24.09 29.20 -0.44
C ARG A 4 24.90 28.00 -0.98
N LYS A 5 25.98 28.28 -1.71
CA LYS A 5 26.82 27.25 -2.36
C LYS A 5 27.78 26.55 -1.39
N LEU A 6 28.15 27.22 -0.30
CA LEU A 6 29.05 26.73 0.73
C LEU A 6 28.31 26.44 2.04
N LEU A 7 28.81 25.51 2.84
CA LEU A 7 28.25 25.25 4.18
C LEU A 7 28.38 26.48 5.08
N TYR A 8 27.42 26.63 5.99
CA TYR A 8 27.47 27.64 7.05
C TYR A 8 28.62 27.29 8.01
N GLY A 9 29.43 28.24 8.45
CA GLY A 9 30.65 27.99 9.23
C GLY A 9 31.95 28.09 8.43
N TYR A 10 31.85 28.17 7.10
CA TYR A 10 33.00 28.11 6.20
C TYR A 10 33.00 29.25 5.19
N GLN A 11 34.19 29.55 4.69
CA GLN A 11 34.43 30.45 3.57
C GLN A 11 35.65 29.97 2.75
N ILE A 12 35.83 30.51 1.56
CA ILE A 12 37.05 30.28 0.76
C ILE A 12 37.93 31.52 0.89
N GLN A 13 39.15 31.34 1.37
CA GLN A 13 40.18 32.37 1.41
C GLN A 13 41.41 31.86 0.69
N ASN A 14 41.93 32.61 -0.29
CA ASN A 14 43.10 32.25 -1.10
C ASN A 14 42.99 30.88 -1.79
N GLY A 15 41.77 30.45 -2.16
CA GLY A 15 41.52 29.15 -2.78
C GLY A 15 41.41 27.98 -1.79
N GLU A 16 41.63 28.23 -0.49
CA GLU A 16 41.51 27.22 0.57
C GLU A 16 40.23 27.42 1.39
N LEU A 17 39.70 26.30 1.88
CA LEU A 17 38.50 26.27 2.70
C LEU A 17 38.87 26.57 4.16
N THR A 18 38.41 27.71 4.69
CA THR A 18 38.73 28.16 6.04
C THR A 18 37.48 28.30 6.91
N VAL A 19 37.66 28.17 8.22
CA VAL A 19 36.58 28.29 9.22
C VAL A 19 36.30 29.75 9.52
N VAL A 20 35.03 30.15 9.42
CA VAL A 20 34.56 31.45 9.91
C VAL A 20 34.24 31.32 11.38
N LYS A 21 35.12 31.81 12.27
CA LYS A 21 35.00 31.64 13.73
C LYS A 21 33.61 32.01 14.29
N ALA A 22 33.02 33.11 13.79
CA ALA A 22 31.70 33.57 14.22
C ALA A 22 30.54 32.65 13.78
N GLU A 23 30.60 32.08 12.56
CA GLU A 23 29.60 31.12 12.12
C GLU A 23 29.83 29.74 12.77
N ALA A 24 31.09 29.37 13.03
CA ALA A 24 31.46 28.11 13.67
C ALA A 24 30.99 28.00 15.12
N SER A 25 31.04 29.10 15.89
CA SER A 25 30.48 29.13 17.24
C SER A 25 28.96 28.90 17.23
N VAL A 26 28.26 29.40 16.21
CA VAL A 26 26.83 29.14 16.01
C VAL A 26 26.57 27.67 15.69
N VAL A 27 27.40 27.03 14.84
CA VAL A 27 27.29 25.59 14.55
C VAL A 27 27.42 24.76 15.83
N ALA A 28 28.46 25.02 16.64
CA ALA A 28 28.67 24.33 17.90
C ALA A 28 27.50 24.55 18.89
N ARG A 29 27.02 25.79 19.00
CA ARG A 29 25.88 26.14 19.83
C ARG A 29 24.59 25.44 19.39
N VAL A 30 24.33 25.35 18.08
CA VAL A 30 23.15 24.66 17.54
C VAL A 30 23.19 23.17 17.86
N ALA A 31 24.37 22.53 17.78
CA ALA A 31 24.54 21.14 18.18
C ALA A 31 24.25 20.92 19.68
N SER A 32 24.82 21.76 20.55
CA SER A 32 24.59 21.71 22.00
C SER A 32 23.11 21.93 22.36
N LEU A 33 22.46 22.97 21.85
CA LEU A 33 21.04 23.24 22.11
C LEU A 33 20.12 22.13 21.59
N TYR A 34 20.48 21.47 20.48
CA TYR A 34 19.74 20.31 19.99
C TYR A 34 19.86 19.11 20.95
N LEU A 35 21.06 18.86 21.49
CA LEU A 35 21.31 17.84 22.52
C LEU A 35 20.59 18.17 23.84
N GLU A 36 20.37 19.44 24.16
CA GLU A 36 19.51 19.85 25.28
C GLU A 36 18.00 19.59 25.01
N GLY A 37 17.64 19.29 23.77
CA GLY A 37 16.30 18.82 23.39
C GLY A 37 15.47 19.81 22.58
N LEU A 38 16.03 20.94 22.19
CA LEU A 38 15.31 21.85 21.28
C LEU A 38 14.99 21.16 19.95
N SER A 39 13.85 21.53 19.36
CA SER A 39 13.46 21.05 18.03
C SER A 39 14.14 21.91 16.95
N TYR A 40 14.23 21.38 15.72
CA TYR A 40 14.75 22.14 14.58
C TYR A 40 14.01 23.46 14.37
N GLN A 41 12.70 23.49 14.63
CA GLN A 41 11.91 24.72 14.51
C GLN A 41 12.29 25.73 15.60
N LYS A 42 12.34 25.30 16.87
CA LYS A 42 12.74 26.19 17.98
C LYS A 42 14.15 26.76 17.80
N LEU A 43 15.08 25.95 17.27
CA LEU A 43 16.43 26.42 16.94
C LEU A 43 16.42 27.48 15.85
N ALA A 44 15.64 27.28 14.78
CA ALA A 44 15.51 28.28 13.72
C ALA A 44 14.89 29.58 14.25
N ASP A 45 13.84 29.48 15.07
CA ASP A 45 13.16 30.63 15.67
C ASP A 45 14.11 31.42 16.59
N LEU A 46 14.90 30.72 17.41
CA LEU A 46 15.91 31.33 18.30
C LEU A 46 16.96 32.10 17.50
N LEU A 47 17.55 31.49 16.47
CA LEU A 47 18.57 32.14 15.63
C LEU A 47 18.02 33.38 14.91
N ASN A 48 16.77 33.32 14.46
CA ASN A 48 16.08 34.46 13.86
C ASN A 48 15.78 35.56 14.88
N GLN A 49 15.36 35.19 16.10
CA GLN A 49 15.06 36.13 17.19
C GLN A 49 16.31 36.89 17.65
N GLU A 50 17.46 36.22 17.63
CA GLU A 50 18.76 36.83 17.95
C GLU A 50 19.39 37.57 16.76
N HIS A 51 18.65 37.69 15.65
CA HIS A 51 19.09 38.37 14.43
C HIS A 51 20.40 37.81 13.84
N ILE A 52 20.63 36.50 13.97
CA ILE A 52 21.79 35.82 13.36
C ILE A 52 21.45 35.45 11.91
N PRO A 53 22.07 36.06 10.89
CA PRO A 53 21.72 35.79 9.50
C PRO A 53 22.35 34.48 8.99
N PHE A 54 21.59 33.67 8.25
CA PHE A 54 22.11 32.47 7.58
C PHE A 54 23.01 32.77 6.36
N SER A 55 22.64 33.77 5.56
CA SER A 55 23.49 34.35 4.51
C SER A 55 23.05 35.78 4.18
N LYS A 56 23.84 36.49 3.37
CA LYS A 56 23.50 37.86 2.94
C LYS A 56 22.24 37.89 2.06
N GLU A 57 22.05 36.89 1.21
CA GLU A 57 20.95 36.80 0.25
C GLU A 57 19.69 36.16 0.87
N VAL A 58 19.87 35.22 1.80
CA VAL A 58 18.78 34.48 2.45
C VAL A 58 19.06 34.44 3.96
N PRO A 59 18.76 35.53 4.69
CA PRO A 59 19.16 35.66 6.10
C PRO A 59 18.33 34.78 7.05
N VAL A 60 17.09 34.45 6.71
CA VAL A 60 16.15 33.76 7.61
C VAL A 60 16.52 32.28 7.77
N TRP A 61 16.60 31.80 9.00
CA TRP A 61 16.69 30.38 9.36
C TRP A 61 15.34 29.67 9.22
N ASP A 62 15.35 28.45 8.71
CA ASP A 62 14.20 27.54 8.75
C ASP A 62 14.65 26.18 9.30
N LYS A 63 13.67 25.34 9.68
CA LYS A 63 13.95 24.02 10.25
C LYS A 63 14.79 23.12 9.33
N HIS A 64 14.73 23.32 8.01
CA HIS A 64 15.47 22.51 7.03
C HIS A 64 16.94 22.93 6.96
N LYS A 65 17.24 24.22 7.13
CA LYS A 65 18.61 24.73 7.29
C LYS A 65 19.27 24.17 8.55
N VAL A 66 18.55 24.19 9.68
CA VAL A 66 19.03 23.60 10.94
C VAL A 66 19.23 22.09 10.81
N LYS A 67 18.27 21.38 10.21
CA LYS A 67 18.38 19.94 9.92
C LYS A 67 19.65 19.64 9.11
N ARG A 68 19.86 20.36 8.00
CA ARG A 68 21.04 20.19 7.13
C ARG A 68 22.35 20.49 7.86
N LEU A 69 22.35 21.44 8.79
CA LEU A 69 23.52 21.75 9.61
C LEU A 69 23.86 20.56 10.53
N LEU A 70 22.87 20.04 11.27
CA LEU A 70 23.06 18.97 12.25
C LEU A 70 23.36 17.59 11.63
N GLU A 71 22.87 17.32 10.42
CA GLU A 71 23.03 16.02 9.75
C GLU A 71 24.27 15.93 8.84
N ASN A 72 25.03 17.02 8.65
CA ASN A 72 26.15 17.02 7.71
C ASN A 72 27.47 16.61 8.36
N PRO A 73 28.08 15.47 7.98
CA PRO A 73 29.29 14.98 8.61
C PRO A 73 30.55 15.78 8.23
N ARG A 74 30.47 16.71 7.27
CA ARG A 74 31.61 17.59 6.93
C ARG A 74 32.02 18.49 8.09
N TYR A 75 31.11 18.76 9.04
CA TYR A 75 31.43 19.50 10.26
C TYR A 75 32.43 18.78 11.18
N THR A 76 32.68 17.48 11.01
CA THR A 76 33.67 16.72 11.79
C THR A 76 35.05 16.61 11.14
N GLY A 77 35.28 17.31 10.02
CA GLY A 77 36.58 17.31 9.34
C GLY A 77 36.63 16.50 8.04
N GLN A 78 35.49 16.04 7.53
CA GLN A 78 35.44 15.15 6.36
C GLN A 78 35.53 15.91 5.03
N ASN A 79 36.02 15.24 3.97
CA ASN A 79 36.07 15.76 2.60
C ASN A 79 36.85 17.08 2.45
N GLY A 80 37.94 17.26 3.21
CA GLY A 80 38.76 18.46 3.17
C GLY A 80 38.15 19.67 3.88
N TYR A 81 37.06 19.50 4.62
CA TYR A 81 36.52 20.53 5.51
C TYR A 81 37.32 20.54 6.81
N PRO A 82 37.72 21.71 7.35
CA PRO A 82 38.21 21.77 8.71
C PRO A 82 37.11 21.39 9.72
N GLY A 83 37.45 20.63 10.77
CA GLY A 83 36.49 20.22 11.80
C GLY A 83 36.02 21.40 12.66
N ILE A 84 34.70 21.57 12.77
CA ILE A 84 34.05 22.52 13.70
C ILE A 84 33.47 21.78 14.90
N LEU A 85 32.94 20.58 14.68
CA LEU A 85 32.41 19.68 15.70
C LEU A 85 33.37 18.51 15.92
N ASP A 86 33.50 18.06 17.16
CA ASP A 86 34.16 16.80 17.46
C ASP A 86 33.26 15.62 17.03
N THR A 87 33.90 14.48 16.77
CA THR A 87 33.22 13.27 16.28
C THR A 87 32.21 12.74 17.29
N GLU A 88 32.49 12.86 18.59
CA GLU A 88 31.63 12.37 19.67
C GLU A 88 30.31 13.18 19.74
N THR A 89 30.39 14.51 19.74
CA THR A 89 29.24 15.41 19.68
C THR A 89 28.38 15.14 18.46
N PHE A 90 29.00 14.95 17.29
CA PHE A 90 28.26 14.63 16.08
C PHE A 90 27.52 13.28 16.18
N GLN A 91 28.17 12.25 16.72
CA GLN A 91 27.54 10.95 16.97
C GLN A 91 26.37 11.07 17.95
N CYS A 92 26.52 11.81 19.05
CA CYS A 92 25.43 12.09 19.99
C CYS A 92 24.23 12.76 19.30
N VAL A 93 24.49 13.73 18.41
CA VAL A 93 23.43 14.39 17.62
C VAL A 93 22.73 13.38 16.72
N GLN A 94 23.49 12.54 15.99
CA GLN A 94 22.91 11.51 15.11
C GLN A 94 22.07 10.49 15.89
N SER A 95 22.55 9.99 17.02
CA SER A 95 21.80 9.07 17.89
C SER A 95 20.47 9.68 18.33
N ARG A 96 20.48 10.96 18.74
CA ARG A 96 19.24 11.66 19.13
C ARG A 96 18.28 11.87 17.96
N ILE A 97 18.79 12.08 16.75
CA ILE A 97 17.97 12.15 15.51
C ILE A 97 17.33 10.79 15.23
N GLN A 98 18.11 9.71 15.31
CA GLN A 98 17.63 8.34 15.10
C GLN A 98 16.57 7.96 16.13
N GLU A 99 16.80 8.24 17.42
CA GLU A 99 15.82 8.00 18.48
C GLU A 99 14.50 8.76 18.24
N LYS A 100 14.58 10.04 17.88
CA LYS A 100 13.38 10.84 17.56
C LYS A 100 12.65 10.31 16.33
N THR A 101 13.38 9.77 15.36
CA THR A 101 12.81 9.16 14.15
C THR A 101 12.17 7.80 14.46
N ALA A 102 12.82 6.97 15.27
CA ALA A 102 12.33 5.64 15.66
C ALA A 102 11.10 5.70 16.59
N LYS A 103 11.03 6.70 17.48
CA LYS A 103 9.86 6.98 18.32
C LYS A 103 8.69 7.59 17.54
N GLN A 104 8.91 8.01 16.30
CA GLN A 104 7.87 8.49 15.43
C GLN A 104 7.15 7.27 14.85
N THR A 105 5.93 6.98 15.34
CA THR A 105 5.09 5.97 14.69
C THR A 105 4.95 6.37 13.22
N PRO A 106 5.18 5.45 12.26
CA PRO A 106 4.84 5.72 10.87
C PRO A 106 3.41 6.20 10.87
N LYS A 107 3.18 7.39 10.30
CA LYS A 107 1.81 7.89 10.14
C LYS A 107 1.06 6.79 9.40
N ALA A 108 0.01 6.24 10.01
CA ALA A 108 -0.79 5.16 9.44
C ALA A 108 -0.99 5.44 7.95
N GLU A 109 -0.47 4.54 7.11
CA GLU A 109 -0.54 4.72 5.67
C GLU A 109 -2.01 4.81 5.29
N ARG A 110 -2.39 5.93 4.68
CA ARG A 110 -3.75 6.14 4.22
C ARG A 110 -3.96 5.24 3.00
N GLN A 111 -4.50 4.05 3.24
CA GLN A 111 -4.58 2.96 2.27
C GLN A 111 -5.27 3.36 0.96
N ILE A 112 -6.29 4.22 1.02
CA ILE A 112 -6.99 4.73 -0.17
C ILE A 112 -6.05 5.43 -1.17
N LEU A 113 -4.91 5.96 -0.72
CA LEU A 113 -3.95 6.62 -1.61
C LEU A 113 -3.27 5.62 -2.56
N LYS A 114 -3.36 4.31 -2.31
CA LYS A 114 -2.92 3.26 -3.23
C LYS A 114 -3.80 3.16 -4.48
N LEU A 115 -5.01 3.74 -4.46
CA LEU A 115 -5.96 3.77 -5.58
C LEU A 115 -5.95 5.11 -6.33
N ALA A 116 -5.20 6.11 -5.83
CA ALA A 116 -5.28 7.49 -6.31
C ALA A 116 -4.90 7.65 -7.79
N ASP A 117 -4.05 6.77 -8.30
CA ASP A 117 -3.60 6.70 -9.70
C ASP A 117 -4.67 6.12 -10.64
N ARG A 118 -5.70 5.46 -10.12
CA ARG A 118 -6.75 4.78 -10.88
C ARG A 118 -8.08 5.53 -10.86
N LEU A 119 -8.15 6.69 -10.20
CA LEU A 119 -9.39 7.47 -10.08
C LEU A 119 -9.67 8.30 -11.34
N HIS A 120 -10.85 8.11 -11.92
CA HIS A 120 -11.31 8.77 -13.15
C HIS A 120 -12.68 9.40 -12.95
N CYS A 121 -12.96 10.46 -13.70
CA CYS A 121 -14.23 11.16 -13.67
C CYS A 121 -15.29 10.37 -14.45
N ALA A 122 -16.41 10.02 -13.82
CA ALA A 122 -17.49 9.30 -14.50
C ALA A 122 -18.09 10.06 -15.69
N SER A 123 -18.05 11.40 -15.68
CA SER A 123 -18.66 12.23 -16.73
C SER A 123 -17.82 12.35 -18.00
N CYS A 124 -16.49 12.30 -17.90
CA CYS A 124 -15.59 12.53 -19.04
C CYS A 124 -14.45 11.52 -19.18
N GLY A 125 -14.36 10.53 -18.29
CA GLY A 125 -13.33 9.49 -18.28
C GLY A 125 -11.92 9.99 -17.96
N SER A 126 -11.71 11.28 -17.69
CA SER A 126 -10.37 11.84 -17.42
C SER A 126 -9.95 11.63 -15.97
N THR A 127 -8.64 11.56 -15.73
CA THR A 127 -8.06 11.34 -14.40
C THR A 127 -8.48 12.43 -13.39
N LEU A 128 -8.77 11.97 -12.18
CA LEU A 128 -9.04 12.82 -11.01
C LEU A 128 -7.74 13.05 -10.24
N TYR A 129 -7.41 14.31 -9.95
CA TYR A 129 -6.26 14.63 -9.12
C TYR A 129 -6.70 15.15 -7.75
N ARG A 130 -5.92 14.83 -6.73
CA ARG A 130 -6.20 15.20 -5.34
C ARG A 130 -5.85 16.67 -5.07
N MET A 131 -6.80 17.41 -4.51
CA MET A 131 -6.60 18.75 -3.99
C MET A 131 -6.16 18.70 -2.52
N GLY A 132 -5.03 19.36 -2.23
CA GLY A 132 -4.55 19.58 -0.87
C GLY A 132 -5.10 20.88 -0.27
N GLY A 133 -5.28 20.91 1.05
CA GLY A 133 -5.73 22.10 1.77
C GLY A 133 -5.47 21.97 3.26
N LYS A 134 -5.17 23.10 3.94
CA LYS A 134 -4.95 23.13 5.39
C LYS A 134 -6.20 22.74 6.19
N ASN A 135 -7.38 22.95 5.61
CA ASN A 135 -8.69 22.69 6.21
C ASN A 135 -9.34 21.38 5.71
N HIS A 136 -8.62 20.55 4.95
CA HIS A 136 -9.15 19.29 4.44
C HIS A 136 -9.09 18.21 5.52
N ARG A 137 -10.18 17.44 5.66
CA ARG A 137 -10.18 16.28 6.56
C ARG A 137 -9.20 15.22 6.07
N LYS A 138 -8.57 14.48 7.00
CA LYS A 138 -7.51 13.51 6.68
C LYS A 138 -8.04 12.24 6.01
N ASP A 139 -9.28 11.90 6.29
CA ASP A 139 -10.08 10.73 5.89
C ASP A 139 -11.00 11.01 4.69
N THR A 140 -10.85 12.17 4.04
CA THR A 140 -11.68 12.60 2.92
C THR A 140 -10.80 12.93 1.72
N LEU A 141 -11.19 12.47 0.54
CA LEU A 141 -10.59 12.82 -0.74
C LEU A 141 -11.35 14.02 -1.32
N TYR A 142 -10.59 15.05 -1.64
CA TYR A 142 -11.06 16.20 -2.41
C TYR A 142 -10.41 16.08 -3.78
N LEU A 143 -11.20 15.77 -4.79
CA LEU A 143 -10.74 15.43 -6.13
C LEU A 143 -11.21 16.50 -7.10
N LYS A 144 -10.41 16.77 -8.12
CA LYS A 144 -10.79 17.62 -9.24
C LYS A 144 -10.44 16.93 -10.55
N CYS A 145 -11.35 17.01 -11.52
CA CYS A 145 -11.11 16.45 -12.84
C CYS A 145 -10.16 17.35 -13.66
N ALA A 146 -9.19 16.73 -14.32
CA ALA A 146 -8.25 17.43 -15.20
C ALA A 146 -8.91 18.02 -16.46
N HIS A 147 -10.03 17.45 -16.93
CA HIS A 147 -10.68 17.86 -18.18
C HIS A 147 -11.92 18.74 -17.94
N CYS A 148 -12.95 18.23 -17.26
CA CYS A 148 -14.19 18.99 -17.06
C CYS A 148 -14.18 19.90 -15.83
N GLY A 149 -13.17 19.81 -14.96
CA GLY A 149 -13.04 20.66 -13.78
C GLY A 149 -14.01 20.35 -12.63
N ILE A 150 -14.87 19.34 -12.75
CA ILE A 150 -15.78 18.88 -11.68
C ILE A 150 -14.97 18.59 -10.42
N THR A 151 -15.53 18.99 -9.28
CA THR A 151 -14.95 18.79 -7.95
C THR A 151 -15.76 17.76 -7.19
N ILE A 152 -15.11 16.71 -6.71
CA ILE A 152 -15.75 15.57 -6.03
C ILE A 152 -15.17 15.47 -4.62
N THR A 153 -16.04 15.24 -3.63
CA THR A 153 -15.62 15.06 -2.22
C THR A 153 -16.17 13.75 -1.70
N ILE A 154 -15.30 12.76 -1.52
CA ILE A 154 -15.66 11.40 -1.10
C ILE A 154 -14.86 10.97 0.12
N GLN A 155 -15.49 10.31 1.09
CA GLN A 155 -14.82 9.76 2.26
C GLN A 155 -14.08 8.47 1.90
N ASP A 156 -12.98 8.21 2.61
CA ASP A 156 -12.15 7.02 2.39
C ASP A 156 -12.93 5.73 2.61
N GLU A 157 -13.75 5.70 3.67
CA GLU A 157 -14.58 4.55 4.04
C GLU A 157 -15.56 4.18 2.92
N ILE A 158 -16.35 5.15 2.45
CA ILE A 158 -17.33 4.96 1.38
C ILE A 158 -16.67 4.47 0.08
N LEU A 159 -15.54 5.06 -0.31
CA LEU A 159 -14.84 4.64 -1.52
C LEU A 159 -14.26 3.23 -1.38
N LEU A 160 -13.71 2.89 -0.22
CA LEU A 160 -13.15 1.56 0.03
C LEU A 160 -14.24 0.49 0.06
N GLU A 161 -15.32 0.72 0.79
CA GLU A 161 -16.46 -0.20 0.89
C GLU A 161 -17.02 -0.54 -0.49
N GLU A 162 -17.23 0.47 -1.33
CA GLU A 162 -17.80 0.25 -2.67
C GLU A 162 -16.83 -0.47 -3.62
N VAL A 163 -15.53 -0.19 -3.53
CA VAL A 163 -14.51 -0.93 -4.30
C VAL A 163 -14.44 -2.38 -3.86
N ILE A 164 -14.47 -2.65 -2.56
CA ILE A 164 -14.46 -4.01 -2.00
C ILE A 164 -15.70 -4.77 -2.45
N HIS A 165 -16.88 -4.16 -2.33
CA HIS A 165 -18.14 -4.79 -2.73
C HIS A 165 -18.13 -5.18 -4.22
N GLN A 166 -17.66 -4.30 -5.11
CA GLN A 166 -17.56 -4.63 -6.54
C GLN A 166 -16.49 -5.69 -6.84
N MET A 167 -15.40 -5.74 -6.06
CA MET A 167 -14.40 -6.81 -6.14
C MET A 167 -14.99 -8.17 -5.74
N GLU A 168 -15.73 -8.24 -4.63
CA GLU A 168 -16.41 -9.46 -4.17
C GLU A 168 -17.44 -9.97 -5.19
N GLU A 169 -18.17 -9.05 -5.84
CA GLU A 169 -19.10 -9.39 -6.92
C GLU A 169 -18.36 -9.94 -8.15
N TRP A 170 -17.21 -9.36 -8.49
CA TRP A 170 -16.40 -9.80 -9.63
C TRP A 170 -15.72 -11.16 -9.37
N ASP A 171 -15.27 -11.41 -8.14
CA ASP A 171 -14.69 -12.69 -7.71
C ASP A 171 -15.74 -13.81 -7.56
N ARG A 172 -17.04 -13.47 -7.60
CA ARG A 172 -18.11 -14.45 -7.45
C ARG A 172 -18.09 -15.44 -8.63
N PRO A 173 -17.92 -16.75 -8.39
CA PRO A 173 -17.94 -17.73 -9.46
C PRO A 173 -19.29 -17.71 -10.17
N GLU A 174 -19.30 -17.95 -11.49
CA GLU A 174 -20.55 -18.11 -12.22
C GLU A 174 -21.33 -19.27 -11.61
N GLN A 175 -22.56 -18.97 -11.19
CA GLN A 175 -23.46 -19.95 -10.62
C GLN A 175 -23.94 -20.85 -11.76
N THR A 176 -23.15 -21.88 -12.10
CA THR A 176 -23.55 -22.88 -13.07
C THR A 176 -24.77 -23.63 -12.53
N SER A 177 -25.83 -23.70 -13.34
CA SER A 177 -27.04 -24.42 -12.96
C SER A 177 -26.69 -25.90 -12.75
N TYR A 178 -27.14 -26.48 -11.64
CA TYR A 178 -26.95 -27.90 -11.36
C TYR A 178 -27.42 -28.78 -12.54
N GLN A 179 -26.53 -29.62 -13.07
CA GLN A 179 -26.85 -30.61 -14.09
C GLN A 179 -26.67 -32.01 -13.50
N PRO A 180 -27.76 -32.77 -13.23
CA PRO A 180 -27.64 -34.10 -12.68
C PRO A 180 -27.00 -35.06 -13.69
N SER A 181 -26.04 -35.85 -13.24
CA SER A 181 -25.51 -36.96 -14.05
C SER A 181 -26.54 -38.08 -14.22
N GLY A 182 -26.35 -38.94 -15.23
CA GLY A 182 -27.17 -40.13 -15.41
C GLY A 182 -27.20 -41.04 -14.16
N GLU A 183 -26.12 -41.03 -13.38
CA GLU A 183 -26.01 -41.78 -12.13
C GLU A 183 -26.88 -41.18 -11.01
N VAL A 184 -26.94 -39.84 -10.91
CA VAL A 184 -27.87 -39.17 -9.98
C VAL A 184 -29.31 -39.56 -10.29
N ILE A 185 -29.68 -39.58 -11.56
CA ILE A 185 -31.04 -39.95 -12.00
C ILE A 185 -31.33 -41.41 -11.65
N ARG A 186 -30.38 -42.33 -11.91
CA ARG A 186 -30.49 -43.75 -11.56
C ARG A 186 -30.69 -43.96 -10.06
N LEU A 187 -29.85 -43.34 -9.25
CA LEU A 187 -29.90 -43.45 -7.78
C LEU A 187 -31.18 -42.82 -7.22
N THR A 188 -31.62 -41.69 -7.74
CA THR A 188 -32.90 -41.06 -7.34
C THR A 188 -34.07 -42.02 -7.57
N ASN A 189 -34.12 -42.67 -8.72
CA ASN A 189 -35.15 -43.65 -9.03
C ASN A 189 -35.07 -44.90 -8.13
N ALA A 190 -33.86 -45.37 -7.82
CA ALA A 190 -33.65 -46.51 -6.93
C ALA A 190 -34.09 -46.20 -5.47
N ILE A 191 -33.76 -45.00 -4.98
CA ILE A 191 -34.20 -44.52 -3.66
C ILE A 191 -35.73 -44.46 -3.60
N ASN A 192 -36.39 -43.87 -4.61
CA ASN A 192 -37.86 -43.77 -4.63
C ASN A 192 -38.53 -45.15 -4.57
N ARG A 193 -38.02 -46.13 -5.33
CA ARG A 193 -38.53 -47.51 -5.29
C ARG A 193 -38.31 -48.18 -3.93
N GLY A 194 -37.14 -47.99 -3.33
CA GLY A 194 -36.83 -48.54 -2.00
C GLY A 194 -37.67 -47.91 -0.88
N LEU A 195 -38.05 -46.63 -1.02
CA LEU A 195 -38.94 -45.95 -0.08
C LEU A 195 -40.40 -46.40 -0.21
N GLU A 196 -40.83 -46.77 -1.42
CA GLU A 196 -42.16 -47.34 -1.64
C GLU A 196 -42.31 -48.72 -0.98
N HIS A 197 -41.26 -49.55 -0.98
CA HIS A 197 -41.27 -50.92 -0.44
C HIS A 197 -40.00 -51.16 0.43
N PRO A 198 -40.03 -50.78 1.72
CA PRO A 198 -38.85 -50.82 2.59
C PRO A 198 -38.60 -52.21 3.17
N ASP A 199 -38.45 -53.21 2.30
CA ASP A 199 -38.18 -54.60 2.69
C ASP A 199 -36.78 -54.75 3.32
N ASP A 200 -35.82 -53.90 2.91
CA ASP A 200 -34.50 -53.75 3.53
C ASP A 200 -34.16 -52.26 3.77
N PRO A 201 -34.36 -51.76 5.00
CA PRO A 201 -34.02 -50.38 5.36
C PRO A 201 -32.53 -50.06 5.23
N GLN A 202 -31.63 -51.03 5.39
CA GLN A 202 -30.19 -50.78 5.29
C GLN A 202 -29.78 -50.50 3.84
N GLU A 203 -30.40 -51.21 2.89
CA GLU A 203 -30.18 -50.98 1.46
C GLU A 203 -30.64 -49.58 1.03
N VAL A 204 -31.83 -49.15 1.47
CA VAL A 204 -32.35 -47.80 1.15
C VAL A 204 -31.45 -46.69 1.71
N ILE A 205 -30.93 -46.85 2.93
CA ILE A 205 -29.97 -45.91 3.52
C ILE A 205 -28.69 -45.85 2.68
N SER A 206 -28.18 -47.00 2.22
CA SER A 206 -27.00 -47.05 1.37
C SER A 206 -27.21 -46.30 0.04
N LEU A 207 -28.39 -46.47 -0.58
CA LEU A 207 -28.75 -45.78 -1.82
C LEU A 207 -28.89 -44.27 -1.60
N ILE A 208 -29.43 -43.83 -0.45
CA ILE A 208 -29.50 -42.41 -0.09
C ILE A 208 -28.09 -41.82 0.03
N LEU A 209 -27.17 -42.49 0.73
CA LEU A 209 -25.80 -42.02 0.88
C LEU A 209 -25.07 -41.94 -0.46
N GLN A 210 -25.25 -42.94 -1.34
CA GLN A 210 -24.72 -42.92 -2.70
C GLN A 210 -25.34 -41.79 -3.53
N GLY A 211 -26.65 -41.59 -3.44
CA GLY A 211 -27.36 -40.51 -4.14
C GLY A 211 -26.89 -39.13 -3.69
N VAL A 212 -26.64 -38.95 -2.40
CA VAL A 212 -26.05 -37.72 -1.84
C VAL A 212 -24.65 -37.51 -2.43
N ALA A 213 -23.77 -38.51 -2.35
CA ALA A 213 -22.41 -38.41 -2.90
C ALA A 213 -22.41 -38.07 -4.40
N ALA A 214 -23.25 -38.75 -5.20
CA ALA A 214 -23.37 -38.50 -6.63
C ALA A 214 -23.89 -37.08 -6.95
N ARG A 215 -24.81 -36.54 -6.13
CA ARG A 215 -25.29 -35.16 -6.28
C ARG A 215 -24.21 -34.15 -5.96
N TYR A 216 -23.45 -34.34 -4.88
CA TYR A 216 -22.33 -33.48 -4.52
C TYR A 216 -21.21 -33.52 -5.57
N ALA A 217 -20.97 -34.68 -6.21
CA ALA A 217 -20.01 -34.79 -7.31
C ALA A 217 -20.42 -34.02 -8.59
N CYS A 218 -21.69 -33.66 -8.74
CA CYS A 218 -22.19 -32.84 -9.86
C CYS A 218 -22.23 -31.34 -9.53
N CYS A 219 -21.91 -30.94 -8.30
CA CYS A 219 -21.77 -29.53 -7.96
C CYS A 219 -20.40 -29.04 -8.47
N PRO A 220 -20.31 -27.85 -9.11
CA PRO A 220 -19.02 -27.22 -9.34
C PRO A 220 -18.31 -27.04 -8.00
N ASP A 221 -16.98 -27.13 -8.01
CA ASP A 221 -16.13 -27.00 -6.83
C ASP A 221 -16.40 -25.64 -6.18
N THR A 222 -17.31 -25.58 -5.21
CA THR A 222 -17.50 -24.41 -4.37
C THR A 222 -16.24 -24.32 -3.55
N GLN A 223 -15.28 -23.50 -3.99
CA GLN A 223 -14.16 -23.11 -3.14
C GLN A 223 -14.75 -22.74 -1.79
N GLU A 224 -14.32 -23.44 -0.75
CA GLU A 224 -14.59 -23.05 0.62
C GLU A 224 -14.06 -21.63 0.75
N HIS A 225 -14.95 -20.65 0.59
CA HIS A 225 -14.72 -19.28 1.02
C HIS A 225 -14.60 -19.35 2.53
N THR A 226 -13.40 -19.70 2.97
CA THR A 226 -12.95 -19.41 4.32
C THR A 226 -13.23 -17.93 4.49
N ASN A 227 -14.21 -17.63 5.35
CA ASN A 227 -14.47 -16.28 5.86
C ASN A 227 -13.21 -15.82 6.59
N ARG A 228 -12.17 -15.47 5.84
CA ARG A 228 -11.04 -14.75 6.34
C ARG A 228 -11.48 -13.30 6.45
N PRO A 229 -11.24 -12.65 7.60
CA PRO A 229 -11.50 -11.23 7.75
C PRO A 229 -10.85 -10.48 6.59
N LEU A 230 -11.62 -9.55 6.01
CA LEU A 230 -11.30 -8.60 4.95
C LEU A 230 -9.92 -7.94 5.11
N ASP A 231 -8.85 -8.67 4.80
CA ASP A 231 -7.59 -8.05 4.48
C ASP A 231 -7.65 -7.75 2.99
N VAL A 232 -7.92 -6.49 2.66
CA VAL A 232 -8.02 -6.00 1.28
C VAL A 232 -6.72 -6.40 0.57
N CYS A 233 -6.79 -7.41 -0.29
CA CYS A 233 -5.64 -7.86 -1.06
C CYS A 233 -5.33 -6.81 -2.12
N TRP A 234 -4.51 -5.82 -1.76
CA TRP A 234 -4.15 -4.69 -2.62
C TRP A 234 -3.55 -5.14 -3.95
N ASP A 235 -2.84 -6.26 -3.95
CA ASP A 235 -2.24 -6.80 -5.17
C ASP A 235 -3.30 -7.38 -6.10
N HIS A 236 -4.35 -8.03 -5.56
CA HIS A 236 -5.51 -8.47 -6.33
C HIS A 236 -6.24 -7.28 -6.96
N ILE A 237 -6.53 -6.24 -6.18
CA ILE A 237 -7.17 -5.01 -6.70
C ILE A 237 -6.31 -4.36 -7.79
N ARG A 238 -4.98 -4.29 -7.60
CA ARG A 238 -4.07 -3.69 -8.58
C ARG A 238 -4.05 -4.41 -9.92
N LEU A 239 -4.19 -5.73 -9.90
CA LEU A 239 -4.20 -6.58 -11.09
C LEU A 239 -5.57 -6.57 -11.77
N ALA A 240 -6.65 -6.71 -10.99
CA ALA A 240 -8.01 -6.82 -11.52
C ALA A 240 -8.59 -5.47 -11.98
N VAL A 241 -8.32 -4.37 -11.27
CA VAL A 241 -8.95 -3.07 -11.55
C VAL A 241 -8.14 -2.27 -12.56
N SER A 242 -8.76 -1.95 -13.70
CA SER A 242 -8.19 -1.01 -14.68
C SER A 242 -8.32 0.44 -14.21
N HIS A 243 -9.53 0.88 -13.85
CA HIS A 243 -9.81 2.22 -13.37
C HIS A 243 -11.10 2.27 -12.55
N ILE A 244 -11.20 3.27 -11.67
CA ILE A 244 -12.34 3.52 -10.79
C ILE A 244 -12.96 4.86 -11.18
N ASN A 245 -14.19 4.83 -11.66
CA ASN A 245 -14.94 6.02 -12.04
C ASN A 245 -15.71 6.57 -10.85
N ILE A 246 -15.60 7.87 -10.60
CA ILE A 246 -16.34 8.57 -9.54
C ILE A 246 -17.19 9.68 -10.15
N SER A 247 -18.48 9.70 -9.82
CA SER A 247 -19.44 10.74 -10.25
C SER A 247 -19.47 11.94 -9.29
N GLU A 248 -20.13 13.02 -9.70
CA GLU A 248 -20.38 14.20 -8.84
C GLU A 248 -21.26 13.84 -7.62
N GLU A 249 -22.13 12.85 -7.75
CA GLU A 249 -22.99 12.33 -6.68
C GLU A 249 -22.29 11.28 -5.80
N ASN A 250 -20.96 11.17 -5.88
CA ASN A 250 -20.14 10.18 -5.19
C ASN A 250 -20.47 8.72 -5.53
N THR A 251 -21.09 8.46 -6.68
CA THR A 251 -21.25 7.09 -7.21
C THR A 251 -19.89 6.56 -7.66
N VAL A 252 -19.49 5.39 -7.17
CA VAL A 252 -18.23 4.74 -7.52
C VAL A 252 -18.52 3.54 -8.42
N LYS A 253 -17.78 3.42 -9.52
CA LYS A 253 -17.87 2.29 -10.44
C LYS A 253 -16.48 1.78 -10.82
N VAL A 254 -16.18 0.54 -10.48
CA VAL A 254 -14.93 -0.15 -10.77
C VAL A 254 -15.01 -0.76 -12.17
N THR A 255 -13.96 -0.58 -12.96
CA THR A 255 -13.83 -1.21 -14.28
C THR A 255 -12.69 -2.22 -14.25
N PHE A 256 -13.00 -3.48 -14.53
CA PHE A 256 -12.06 -4.60 -14.45
C PHE A 256 -11.31 -4.84 -15.77
N GLN A 257 -10.14 -5.48 -15.71
CA GLN A 257 -9.40 -5.95 -16.88
C GLN A 257 -10.01 -7.28 -17.37
N GLN A 258 -10.42 -7.37 -18.63
CA GLN A 258 -11.08 -8.56 -19.20
C GLN A 258 -10.19 -9.82 -19.18
N GLU A 259 -8.86 -9.68 -19.30
CA GLU A 259 -7.93 -10.81 -19.47
C GLU A 259 -7.72 -11.67 -18.21
N HIS A 260 -8.08 -11.17 -17.01
CA HIS A 260 -7.77 -11.87 -15.77
C HIS A 260 -8.83 -12.90 -15.34
N ARG A 261 -10.01 -12.90 -15.97
CA ARG A 261 -11.06 -13.90 -15.70
C ARG A 261 -10.74 -15.26 -16.33
N GLU A 262 -10.17 -15.25 -17.53
CA GLU A 262 -9.89 -16.47 -18.31
C GLU A 262 -8.73 -17.30 -17.74
N ARG A 263 -7.81 -16.69 -17.00
CA ARG A 263 -6.60 -17.39 -16.52
C ARG A 263 -6.87 -18.34 -15.34
N THR A 264 -8.00 -18.22 -14.67
CA THR A 264 -8.46 -19.17 -13.63
C THR A 264 -9.21 -20.37 -14.18
N GLU A 265 -9.58 -20.38 -15.47
CA GLU A 265 -10.44 -21.43 -16.05
C GLU A 265 -9.67 -22.58 -16.73
N HIS A 266 -8.35 -22.46 -16.96
CA HIS A 266 -7.58 -23.44 -17.75
C HIS A 266 -6.40 -24.03 -16.97
N GLY A 267 -6.71 -24.68 -15.85
CA GLY A 267 -5.71 -25.09 -14.88
C GLY A 267 -5.71 -26.55 -14.43
N THR A 268 -6.30 -27.52 -15.16
CA THR A 268 -5.91 -28.94 -15.05
C THR A 268 -6.52 -29.74 -16.21
N ASP A 269 -5.73 -30.06 -17.23
CA ASP A 269 -5.99 -31.26 -18.03
C ASP A 269 -4.66 -31.92 -18.43
N SER A 270 -4.73 -33.24 -18.62
CA SER A 270 -3.67 -34.20 -18.95
C SER A 270 -3.05 -34.97 -17.77
N THR A 271 -3.83 -35.95 -17.29
CA THR A 271 -3.32 -37.26 -16.86
C THR A 271 -3.08 -38.09 -18.12
N GLU A 272 -1.87 -38.60 -18.35
CA GLU A 272 -1.69 -39.82 -19.15
C GLU A 272 -0.95 -40.86 -18.32
N ALA A 273 -1.72 -41.86 -17.88
CA ALA A 273 -1.24 -43.13 -17.40
C ALA A 273 -0.85 -43.99 -18.60
N GLY A 274 0.35 -44.58 -18.56
CA GLY A 274 0.77 -45.65 -19.44
C GLY A 274 1.36 -46.78 -18.60
N THR A 275 0.54 -47.79 -18.33
CA THR A 275 0.94 -49.12 -17.84
C THR A 275 1.62 -49.90 -18.97
N ASP A 276 2.77 -50.55 -18.70
CA ASP A 276 2.84 -52.02 -18.76
C ASP A 276 4.21 -52.64 -18.40
N HIS A 277 4.10 -53.63 -17.52
CA HIS A 277 4.76 -54.94 -17.39
C HIS A 277 6.24 -55.23 -17.79
N THR A 278 6.85 -55.99 -16.85
CA THR A 278 7.78 -57.13 -16.98
C THR A 278 9.28 -56.91 -17.24
N GLY A 279 10.09 -57.49 -16.33
CA GLY A 279 11.20 -58.36 -16.75
C GLY A 279 12.63 -57.98 -16.34
N ASN A 280 13.12 -58.70 -15.32
CA ASN A 280 14.46 -59.29 -15.22
C ASN A 280 15.73 -58.46 -14.86
N GLU A 281 16.48 -59.11 -13.95
CA GLU A 281 17.94 -59.27 -13.88
C GLU A 281 18.87 -58.18 -13.31
N LYS A 282 19.52 -58.59 -12.19
CA LYS A 282 20.95 -58.48 -11.83
C LYS A 282 21.63 -57.11 -11.93
N CYS A 283 21.97 -56.55 -10.78
CA CYS A 283 23.27 -56.67 -10.10
C CYS A 283 23.22 -55.94 -8.75
#